data_AF-A0A1E4SIQ6-F1
#
_entry.id   AF-A0A1E4SIQ6-F1
#
_cell.length_a   1.000
_cell.length_b   1.000
_cell.length_c   1.000
_cell.angle_alpha   90.00
_cell.angle_beta   90.00
_cell.angle_gamma   90.00
#
_symmetry.space_group_name_H-M   'P 1'
#
loop_
_entity.id
_entity.type
_entity.pdbx_description
1 polymer ?
#
loop_
_entity_poly.entity_id
_entity_poly.type
_entity_poly.pdbx_seq_one_letter_code
_entity_poly.pdbx_strand_id
1 'polypeptide(L)'
;MAVFGSKSSSFYKKERQRIAAIIEEPLLIQVVQHLPHLQLTVEEQESKWEIVAINVNNYQFTKAFEQENAKEHIEFPTLNGLYLKEMFEGLEQNFKRQMDIRDRERMFPNSSETDAIQYCNTRSEFLLYELHRLKGYDAKVLADLGKEQYEKEQRARFEKSLQAPQGGDYEVDEDTKKLIDEFKDALEKIRLEAYEKELTKKKKRVDQLMSENKRLLELNHDLLGGKFHDRE
;
A
#
# COMPACT_ATOMS: atom_id res chain seq x y z
N MET A 1 41.47 -42.51 1.06
CA MET A 1 40.69 -42.08 -0.11
C MET A 1 39.32 -41.63 0.36
N ALA A 2 39.04 -40.33 0.22
CA ALA A 2 37.68 -39.78 0.15
C ALA A 2 37.82 -38.44 -0.59
N VAL A 3 37.51 -38.47 -1.88
CA VAL A 3 37.49 -37.33 -2.80
C VAL A 3 36.03 -37.18 -3.24
N PHE A 4 35.61 -35.93 -3.45
CA PHE A 4 34.27 -35.45 -3.85
C PHE A 4 33.24 -35.30 -2.71
N GLY A 5 32.63 -34.14 -2.46
CA GLY A 5 32.72 -32.85 -3.14
C GLY A 5 32.07 -31.77 -2.26
N SER A 6 32.84 -30.72 -1.96
CA SER A 6 32.30 -29.48 -1.40
C SER A 6 31.26 -28.91 -2.36
N LYS A 7 30.09 -28.54 -1.85
CA LYS A 7 29.01 -27.85 -2.58
C LYS A 7 29.52 -26.51 -3.14
N SER A 8 30.24 -26.53 -4.25
CA SER A 8 30.60 -25.32 -4.98
C SER A 8 29.31 -24.79 -5.60
N SER A 9 28.83 -23.63 -5.15
CA SER A 9 27.78 -22.90 -5.86
C SER A 9 28.16 -22.83 -7.35
N SER A 10 27.25 -23.25 -8.24
CA SER A 10 27.47 -23.28 -9.69
C SER A 10 28.15 -21.99 -10.16
N PHE A 11 29.14 -22.11 -11.05
CA PHE A 11 29.90 -20.99 -11.62
C PHE A 11 28.96 -19.88 -12.10
N TYR A 12 27.85 -20.24 -12.73
CA TYR A 12 26.78 -19.32 -13.14
C TYR A 12 26.18 -18.48 -12.01
N LYS A 13 25.99 -19.08 -10.82
CA LYS A 13 25.44 -18.37 -9.66
C LYS A 13 26.46 -17.38 -9.10
N LYS A 14 27.75 -17.74 -9.08
CA LYS A 14 28.84 -16.84 -8.67
C LYS A 14 28.98 -15.68 -9.65
N GLU A 15 28.91 -15.94 -10.95
CA GLU A 15 29.02 -14.90 -11.96
C GLU A 15 27.81 -13.96 -11.95
N ARG A 16 26.59 -14.47 -11.78
CA ARG A 16 25.39 -13.65 -11.55
C ARG A 16 25.51 -12.75 -10.32
N GLN A 17 26.09 -13.26 -9.21
CA GLN A 17 26.30 -12.47 -8.00
C GLN A 17 27.36 -11.38 -8.20
N ARG A 18 28.43 -11.67 -8.95
CA ARG A 18 29.45 -10.68 -9.31
C ARG A 18 28.84 -9.56 -10.17
N ILE A 19 28.10 -9.93 -11.22
CA ILE A 19 27.40 -9.01 -12.11
C ILE A 19 26.43 -8.14 -11.30
N ALA A 20 25.60 -8.75 -10.45
CA ALA A 20 24.68 -8.03 -9.58
C ALA A 20 25.39 -7.01 -8.69
N ALA A 21 26.50 -7.37 -8.05
CA ALA A 21 27.26 -6.46 -7.18
C ALA A 21 27.88 -5.27 -7.93
N ILE A 22 28.27 -5.45 -9.21
CA ILE A 22 28.84 -4.37 -10.03
C ILE A 22 27.75 -3.39 -10.49
N ILE A 23 26.53 -3.90 -10.70
CA ILE A 23 25.44 -3.18 -11.36
C ILE A 23 24.41 -2.64 -10.36
N GLU A 24 24.44 -3.11 -9.12
CA GLU A 24 23.51 -2.70 -8.06
C GLU A 24 23.42 -1.17 -7.93
N GLU A 25 24.55 -0.49 -7.72
CA GLU A 25 24.57 0.96 -7.56
C GLU A 25 24.18 1.72 -8.86
N PRO A 26 24.76 1.40 -10.04
CA PRO A 26 24.33 2.00 -11.31
C PRO A 26 22.83 1.82 -11.61
N LEU A 27 22.29 0.64 -11.32
CA LEU A 27 20.87 0.35 -11.49
C LEU A 27 20.03 1.24 -10.57
N LEU A 28 20.35 1.31 -9.29
CA LEU A 28 19.60 2.13 -8.34
C LEU A 28 19.62 3.61 -8.70
N ILE A 29 20.76 4.13 -9.17
CA ILE A 29 20.86 5.51 -9.66
C ILE A 29 19.91 5.73 -10.85
N GLN A 30 19.93 4.82 -11.83
CA GLN A 30 19.08 4.95 -13.02
C GLN A 30 17.58 4.80 -12.67
N VAL A 31 17.25 3.94 -11.71
CA VAL A 31 15.87 3.76 -11.22
C VAL A 31 15.40 5.00 -10.46
N VAL A 32 16.26 5.67 -9.69
CA VAL A 32 15.95 6.98 -9.07
C VAL A 32 15.75 8.07 -10.12
N GLN A 33 16.55 8.08 -11.18
CA GLN A 33 16.46 9.12 -12.23
C GLN A 33 15.23 8.96 -13.11
N HIS A 34 14.86 7.72 -13.46
CA HIS A 34 13.80 7.46 -14.43
C HIS A 34 12.48 6.99 -13.82
N LEU A 35 12.49 6.60 -12.54
CA LEU A 35 11.33 6.20 -11.75
C LEU A 35 10.34 5.29 -12.54
N PRO A 36 10.82 4.17 -13.11
CA PRO A 36 10.00 3.28 -13.94
C PRO A 36 8.82 2.66 -13.18
N HIS A 37 8.95 2.54 -11.86
CA HIS A 37 7.93 1.98 -10.97
C HIS A 37 6.82 2.97 -10.60
N LEU A 38 6.94 4.25 -10.97
CA LEU A 38 5.95 5.30 -10.72
C LEU A 38 5.10 5.63 -11.97
N GLN A 39 5.24 4.87 -13.07
CA GLN A 39 4.47 5.13 -14.28
C GLN A 39 3.04 4.57 -14.13
N LEU A 40 2.06 5.32 -14.65
CA LEU A 40 0.64 4.99 -14.57
C LEU A 40 0.27 3.78 -15.45
N THR A 41 0.91 3.66 -16.61
CA THR A 41 0.61 2.60 -17.57
C THR A 41 1.71 1.54 -17.60
N VAL A 42 1.32 0.30 -17.89
CA VAL A 42 2.25 -0.83 -18.01
C VAL A 42 3.23 -0.61 -19.16
N GLU A 43 2.77 -0.05 -20.28
CA GLU A 43 3.59 0.25 -21.45
C GLU A 43 4.67 1.30 -21.16
N GLU A 44 4.32 2.37 -20.43
CA GLU A 44 5.30 3.38 -20.00
C GLU A 44 6.28 2.81 -18.99
N GLN A 45 5.81 1.95 -18.08
CA GLN A 45 6.68 1.25 -17.13
C GLN A 45 7.70 0.36 -17.86
N GLU A 46 7.26 -0.47 -18.80
CA GLU A 46 8.14 -1.32 -19.62
C GLU A 46 9.13 -0.48 -20.43
N SER A 47 8.65 0.59 -21.09
CA SER A 47 9.50 1.51 -21.84
C SER A 47 10.58 2.16 -20.97
N LYS A 48 10.24 2.57 -19.74
CA LYS A 48 11.21 3.16 -18.80
C LYS A 48 12.20 2.11 -18.27
N TRP A 49 11.78 0.87 -18.08
CA TRP A 49 12.69 -0.22 -17.72
C TRP A 49 13.69 -0.52 -18.84
N GLU A 50 13.27 -0.45 -20.11
CA GLU A 50 14.18 -0.57 -21.25
C GLU A 50 15.18 0.60 -21.33
N ILE A 51 14.74 1.84 -21.06
CA ILE A 51 15.65 2.99 -20.97
C ILE A 51 16.69 2.80 -19.86
N VAL A 52 16.25 2.32 -18.69
CA VAL A 52 17.16 1.98 -17.58
C VAL A 52 18.16 0.91 -18.01
N ALA A 53 17.72 -0.11 -18.75
CA ALA A 53 18.59 -1.16 -19.27
C ALA A 53 19.64 -0.66 -20.26
N ILE A 54 19.23 0.21 -21.19
CA ILE A 54 20.15 0.87 -22.12
C ILE A 54 21.22 1.65 -21.35
N ASN A 55 20.82 2.45 -20.35
CA ASN A 55 21.75 3.28 -19.60
C ASN A 55 22.70 2.48 -18.71
N VAL A 56 22.21 1.40 -18.09
CA VAL A 56 23.03 0.49 -17.29
C VAL A 56 24.03 -0.27 -18.16
N ASN A 57 23.62 -0.72 -19.34
CA ASN A 57 24.52 -1.36 -20.31
C ASN A 57 25.57 -0.36 -20.80
N ASN A 58 25.18 0.87 -21.15
CA ASN A 58 26.10 1.93 -21.54
C ASN A 58 27.13 2.24 -20.44
N TYR A 59 26.71 2.27 -19.17
CA TYR A 59 27.63 2.43 -18.05
C TYR A 59 28.65 1.30 -17.96
N GLN A 60 28.24 0.03 -18.14
CA GLN A 60 29.15 -1.11 -18.18
C GLN A 60 30.14 -1.01 -19.35
N PHE A 61 29.65 -0.64 -20.53
CA PHE A 61 30.50 -0.43 -21.71
C PHE A 61 31.55 0.66 -21.47
N THR A 62 31.15 1.82 -20.94
CA THR A 62 32.08 2.93 -20.66
C THR A 62 33.13 2.53 -19.61
N LYS A 63 32.70 1.89 -18.52
CA LYS A 63 33.63 1.47 -17.45
C LYS A 63 34.62 0.40 -17.92
N ALA A 64 34.19 -0.51 -18.79
CA ALA A 64 35.08 -1.49 -19.41
C ALA A 64 36.10 -0.82 -20.35
N PHE A 65 35.67 0.19 -21.10
CA PHE A 65 36.54 0.97 -21.99
C PHE A 65 37.57 1.81 -21.22
N GLU A 66 37.22 2.28 -20.03
CA GLU A 66 38.11 3.02 -19.13
C GLU A 66 39.12 2.11 -18.41
N GLN A 67 38.73 0.87 -18.11
CA GLN A 67 39.59 -0.09 -17.39
C GLN A 67 40.55 -0.84 -18.30
N GLU A 68 40.17 -1.07 -19.57
CA GLU A 68 41.02 -1.72 -20.56
C GLU A 68 41.21 -0.82 -21.77
N ASN A 69 42.43 -0.28 -21.91
CA ASN A 69 42.88 0.35 -23.15
C ASN A 69 42.72 -0.63 -24.34
N ALA A 70 41.61 -0.50 -25.06
CA ALA A 70 41.44 -0.75 -26.49
C ALA A 70 41.71 -2.15 -27.08
N LYS A 71 41.80 -3.24 -26.30
CA LYS A 71 42.04 -4.58 -26.89
C LYS A 71 41.37 -5.72 -26.13
N GLU A 72 40.06 -5.84 -26.28
CA GLU A 72 39.36 -7.11 -26.54
C GLU A 72 37.87 -6.79 -26.70
N HIS A 73 37.22 -7.44 -27.66
CA HIS A 73 35.77 -7.39 -27.78
C HIS A 73 35.19 -8.15 -26.57
N ILE A 74 35.07 -7.49 -25.43
CA ILE A 74 34.34 -8.07 -24.30
C ILE A 74 32.86 -8.07 -24.71
N GLU A 75 32.35 -9.24 -25.07
CA GLU A 75 30.91 -9.47 -25.19
C GLU A 75 30.28 -9.36 -23.80
N PHE A 76 29.83 -8.16 -23.45
CA PHE A 76 29.00 -7.97 -22.28
C PHE A 76 27.58 -8.49 -22.58
N PRO A 77 26.99 -9.31 -21.68
CA PRO A 77 25.60 -9.68 -21.80
C PRO A 77 24.75 -8.41 -21.78
N THR A 78 23.99 -8.15 -22.84
CA THR A 78 23.02 -7.07 -22.85
C THR A 78 21.91 -7.41 -21.84
N LEU A 79 21.81 -6.61 -20.80
CA LEU A 79 20.74 -6.74 -19.81
C LEU A 79 19.47 -6.16 -20.41
N ASN A 80 18.35 -6.85 -20.26
CA ASN A 80 17.03 -6.36 -20.68
C ASN A 80 16.30 -5.67 -19.52
N GLY A 81 15.27 -4.88 -19.84
CA GLY A 81 14.47 -4.17 -18.84
C GLY A 81 13.83 -5.13 -17.82
N LEU A 82 13.38 -6.30 -18.28
CA LEU A 82 12.76 -7.31 -17.42
C LEU A 82 13.73 -7.86 -16.35
N TYR A 83 14.96 -8.20 -16.72
CA TYR A 83 15.96 -8.71 -15.77
C TYR A 83 16.33 -7.66 -14.72
N LEU A 84 16.46 -6.40 -15.14
CA LEU A 84 16.76 -5.30 -14.21
C LEU A 84 15.57 -4.99 -13.29
N LYS A 85 14.34 -5.13 -13.79
CA LYS A 85 13.12 -5.04 -12.98
C LYS A 85 13.11 -6.12 -11.90
N GLU A 86 13.32 -7.38 -12.27
CA GLU A 86 13.37 -8.51 -11.30
C GLU A 86 14.50 -8.31 -10.27
N MET A 87 15.67 -7.83 -10.71
CA MET A 87 16.79 -7.53 -9.82
C MET A 87 16.44 -6.42 -8.83
N PHE A 88 15.85 -5.32 -9.32
CA PHE A 88 15.40 -4.22 -8.47
C PHE A 88 14.33 -4.66 -7.47
N GLU A 89 13.32 -5.41 -7.91
CA GLU A 89 12.26 -5.92 -7.04
C GLU A 89 12.83 -6.85 -5.96
N GLY A 90 13.84 -7.67 -6.28
CA GLY A 90 14.56 -8.48 -5.31
C GLY A 90 15.31 -7.65 -4.27
N LEU A 91 16.00 -6.59 -4.70
CA LEU A 91 16.70 -5.65 -3.81
C LEU A 91 15.70 -4.91 -2.89
N GLU A 92 14.60 -4.43 -3.46
CA GLU A 92 13.55 -3.72 -2.71
C GLU A 92 12.87 -4.64 -1.70
N GLN A 93 12.55 -5.88 -2.05
CA GLN A 93 11.95 -6.84 -1.11
C GLN A 93 12.89 -7.18 0.05
N ASN A 94 14.17 -7.37 -0.24
CA ASN A 94 15.18 -7.61 0.80
C ASN A 94 15.31 -6.38 1.71
N PHE A 95 15.32 -5.17 1.14
CA PHE A 95 15.36 -3.92 1.89
C PHE A 95 14.12 -3.76 2.79
N LYS A 96 12.91 -3.97 2.26
CA LYS A 96 11.66 -3.93 3.06
C LYS A 96 11.67 -4.92 4.22
N ARG A 97 12.11 -6.15 3.99
CA ARG A 97 12.25 -7.14 5.08
C ARG A 97 13.23 -6.68 6.15
N GLN A 98 14.36 -6.09 5.75
CA GLN A 98 15.32 -5.55 6.71
C GLN A 98 14.75 -4.36 7.48
N MET A 99 14.01 -3.46 6.82
CA MET A 99 13.31 -2.35 7.47
C MET A 99 12.25 -2.85 8.45
N ASP A 100 11.39 -3.80 8.04
CA ASP A 100 10.37 -4.40 8.91
C ASP A 100 10.98 -5.06 10.15
N ILE A 101 12.12 -5.74 10.02
CA ILE A 101 12.85 -6.33 11.14
C ILE A 101 13.37 -5.23 12.06
N ARG A 102 14.00 -4.18 11.51
CA ARG A 102 14.54 -3.04 12.27
C ARG A 102 13.43 -2.26 12.99
N ASP A 103 12.26 -2.14 12.38
CA ASP A 103 11.06 -1.49 12.95
C ASP A 103 10.42 -2.36 14.04
N ARG A 104 10.35 -3.69 13.86
CA ARG A 104 9.83 -4.60 14.90
C ARG A 104 10.74 -4.72 16.12
N GLU A 105 12.05 -4.65 15.92
CA GLU A 105 13.03 -4.62 17.01
C GLU A 105 13.00 -3.30 17.80
N ARG A 106 12.30 -2.27 17.28
CA ARG A 106 12.19 -0.95 17.88
C ARG A 106 10.74 -0.57 18.13
N MET A 107 10.29 -0.79 19.37
CA MET A 107 9.05 -0.20 19.91
C MET A 107 9.13 1.34 19.99
N PHE A 108 9.16 2.05 18.86
CA PHE A 108 9.07 3.52 18.85
C PHE A 108 7.99 3.97 17.88
N PRO A 109 6.80 4.39 18.36
CA PRO A 109 5.67 4.78 17.51
C PRO A 109 5.89 6.09 16.73
N ASN A 110 7.00 6.80 16.92
CA ASN A 110 7.22 8.17 16.47
C ASN A 110 8.67 8.43 16.00
N SER A 111 9.33 7.50 15.30
CA SER A 111 10.64 7.80 14.70
C SER A 111 10.45 8.78 13.53
N SER A 112 11.16 9.91 13.61
CA SER A 112 11.17 10.95 12.59
C SER A 112 11.78 10.42 11.29
N GLU A 113 11.38 10.95 10.12
CA GLU A 113 12.00 10.64 8.80
C GLU A 113 13.53 10.78 8.82
N THR A 114 14.07 11.62 9.71
CA THR A 114 15.51 11.84 9.91
C THR A 114 16.22 10.65 10.57
N ASP A 115 15.51 9.85 11.35
CA ASP A 115 16.10 8.75 12.11
C ASP A 115 16.37 7.56 11.18
N ALA A 116 15.51 7.31 10.19
CA ALA A 116 15.67 6.22 9.22
C ALA A 116 16.91 6.39 8.32
N ILE A 117 17.28 7.63 7.97
CA ILE A 117 18.48 7.93 7.16
C ILE A 117 19.76 7.57 7.91
N GLN A 118 19.79 7.71 9.25
CA GLN A 118 20.97 7.38 10.07
C GLN A 118 21.32 5.89 10.06
N TYR A 119 20.41 5.02 9.58
CA TYR A 119 20.62 3.57 9.52
C TYR A 119 20.96 3.06 8.12
N CYS A 120 21.09 3.95 7.14
CA CYS A 120 21.63 3.62 5.82
C CYS A 120 23.16 3.70 5.90
N ASN A 121 23.82 2.54 5.94
CA ASN A 121 25.28 2.45 6.05
C ASN A 121 25.95 2.52 4.68
N THR A 122 25.21 2.23 3.62
CA THR A 122 25.70 2.22 2.23
C THR A 122 24.90 3.15 1.35
N ARG A 123 25.53 3.63 0.26
CA ARG A 123 24.87 4.47 -0.74
C ARG A 123 23.71 3.74 -1.42
N SER A 124 23.83 2.42 -1.64
CA SER A 124 22.76 1.58 -2.17
C SER A 124 21.54 1.54 -1.23
N GLU A 125 21.75 1.38 0.08
CA GLU A 125 20.67 1.43 1.07
C GLU A 125 19.99 2.81 1.10
N PHE A 126 20.75 3.89 0.97
CA PHE A 126 20.19 5.25 0.90
C PHE A 126 19.31 5.43 -0.34
N LEU A 127 19.77 4.99 -1.52
CA LEU A 127 18.99 5.05 -2.75
C LEU A 127 17.72 4.20 -2.66
N LEU A 128 17.80 3.00 -2.07
CA LEU A 128 16.64 2.16 -1.82
C LEU A 128 15.65 2.81 -0.85
N TYR A 129 16.13 3.49 0.19
CA TYR A 129 15.30 4.26 1.11
C TYR A 129 14.58 5.41 0.41
N GLU A 130 15.29 6.20 -0.40
CA GLU A 130 14.67 7.28 -1.18
C GLU A 130 13.60 6.75 -2.14
N LEU A 131 13.88 5.67 -2.87
CA LEU A 131 12.92 5.01 -3.74
C LEU A 131 11.69 4.50 -2.98
N HIS A 132 11.89 3.90 -1.82
CA HIS A 132 10.81 3.44 -0.96
C HIS A 132 9.92 4.60 -0.49
N ARG A 133 10.54 5.71 -0.09
CA ARG A 133 9.82 6.93 0.34
C ARG A 133 9.03 7.54 -0.82
N LEU A 134 9.61 7.62 -2.01
CA LEU A 134 8.93 8.14 -3.21
C LEU A 134 7.67 7.33 -3.56
N LYS A 135 7.72 6.00 -3.44
CA LYS A 135 6.50 5.16 -3.59
C LYS A 135 5.41 5.48 -2.57
N GLY A 136 5.80 5.84 -1.34
CA GLY A 136 4.87 6.28 -0.30
C GLY A 136 4.17 7.60 -0.64
N TYR A 137 4.88 8.53 -1.29
CA TYR A 137 4.29 9.76 -1.80
C TYR A 137 3.27 9.50 -2.90
N ASP A 138 3.51 8.56 -3.81
CA ASP A 138 2.54 8.21 -4.86
C ASP A 138 1.25 7.60 -4.32
N ALA A 139 1.32 6.73 -3.31
CA ALA A 139 0.11 6.22 -2.66
C ALA A 139 -0.72 7.36 -2.05
N LYS A 140 -0.06 8.37 -1.50
CA LYS A 140 -0.70 9.58 -0.98
C LYS A 140 -1.27 10.46 -2.09
N VAL A 141 -0.53 10.68 -3.17
CA VAL A 141 -1.00 11.44 -4.35
C VAL A 141 -2.19 10.76 -5.00
N LEU A 142 -2.17 9.43 -5.16
CA LEU A 142 -3.29 8.64 -5.67
C LEU A 142 -4.49 8.69 -4.72
N ALA A 143 -4.26 8.65 -3.41
CA ALA A 143 -5.33 8.81 -2.42
C ALA A 143 -5.94 10.23 -2.46
N ASP A 144 -5.11 11.26 -2.60
CA ASP A 144 -5.54 12.65 -2.72
C ASP A 144 -6.31 12.88 -4.03
N LEU A 145 -5.85 12.32 -5.14
CA LEU A 145 -6.50 12.39 -6.44
C LEU A 145 -7.84 11.61 -6.45
N GLY A 146 -7.88 10.44 -5.81
CA GLY A 146 -9.10 9.67 -5.60
C GLY A 146 -10.11 10.41 -4.73
N LYS A 147 -9.64 11.11 -3.68
CA LYS A 147 -10.46 11.99 -2.86
C LYS A 147 -11.01 13.16 -3.66
N GLU A 148 -10.17 13.83 -4.47
CA GLU A 148 -10.59 14.94 -5.32
C GLU A 148 -11.63 14.50 -6.36
N GLN A 149 -11.43 13.35 -7.01
CA GLN A 149 -12.38 12.78 -7.96
C GLN A 149 -13.70 12.43 -7.30
N TYR A 150 -13.66 11.82 -6.12
CA TYR A 150 -14.86 11.52 -5.33
C TYR A 150 -15.61 12.81 -4.95
N GLU A 151 -14.91 13.83 -4.45
CA GLU A 151 -15.51 15.13 -4.13
C GLU A 151 -16.13 15.79 -5.37
N LYS A 152 -15.45 15.73 -6.52
CA LYS A 152 -15.97 16.24 -7.79
C LYS A 152 -17.22 15.50 -8.24
N GLU A 153 -17.24 14.18 -8.10
CA GLU A 153 -18.42 13.36 -8.43
C GLU A 153 -19.59 13.66 -7.49
N GLN A 154 -19.35 13.81 -6.20
CA GLN A 154 -20.37 14.20 -5.22
C GLN A 154 -20.91 15.60 -5.49
N ARG A 155 -20.05 16.57 -5.80
CA ARG A 155 -20.47 17.92 -6.22
C ARG A 155 -21.31 17.87 -7.49
N ALA A 156 -20.90 17.10 -8.49
CA ALA A 156 -21.67 16.96 -9.74
C ALA A 156 -23.03 16.26 -9.52
N ARG A 157 -23.10 15.26 -8.64
CA ARG A 157 -24.37 14.61 -8.24
C ARG A 157 -25.28 15.58 -7.50
N PHE A 158 -24.72 16.39 -6.61
CA PHE A 158 -25.45 17.42 -5.87
C PHE A 158 -25.92 18.55 -6.78
N GLU A 159 -25.09 19.01 -7.70
CA GLU A 159 -25.41 20.04 -8.68
C GLU A 159 -26.49 19.56 -9.67
N LYS A 160 -26.43 18.30 -10.11
CA LYS A 160 -27.53 17.67 -10.88
C LYS A 160 -28.82 17.55 -10.07
N SER A 161 -28.73 17.33 -8.76
CA SER A 161 -29.90 17.35 -7.87
C SER A 161 -30.47 18.77 -7.69
N LEU A 162 -29.65 19.81 -7.84
CA LEU A 162 -30.07 21.22 -7.76
C LEU A 162 -30.56 21.77 -9.10
N GLN A 163 -30.07 21.24 -10.24
CA GLN A 163 -30.48 21.60 -11.60
C GLN A 163 -31.70 20.80 -12.10
N ALA A 164 -32.47 20.14 -11.22
CA ALA A 164 -33.84 19.77 -11.56
C ALA A 164 -34.59 21.07 -11.94
N PRO A 165 -35.33 21.11 -13.07
CA PRO A 165 -35.80 22.37 -13.62
C PRO A 165 -36.83 23.03 -12.70
N GLN A 166 -36.38 24.00 -11.90
CA GLN A 166 -37.23 25.08 -11.40
C GLN A 166 -37.40 26.09 -12.54
N GLY A 167 -38.34 25.82 -13.45
CA GLY A 167 -38.63 26.78 -14.53
C GLY A 167 -39.07 26.13 -15.82
N GLY A 168 -40.23 25.49 -15.80
CA GLY A 168 -40.95 25.07 -17.00
C GLY A 168 -42.35 24.72 -16.58
N ASP A 169 -43.31 25.53 -17.02
CA ASP A 169 -44.75 25.32 -16.82
C ASP A 169 -45.15 24.09 -17.65
N TYR A 170 -44.78 22.91 -17.16
CA TYR A 170 -45.29 21.64 -17.62
C TYR A 170 -46.31 21.22 -16.57
N GLU A 171 -47.57 21.16 -16.96
CA GLU A 171 -48.58 20.43 -16.18
C GLU A 171 -48.06 19.01 -16.01
N VAL A 172 -47.45 18.75 -14.85
CA VAL A 172 -47.01 17.42 -14.45
C VAL A 172 -48.29 16.60 -14.30
N ASP A 173 -48.50 15.71 -15.27
CA ASP A 173 -49.61 14.78 -15.35
C ASP A 173 -49.79 14.11 -13.98
N GLU A 174 -51.03 13.99 -13.53
CA GLU A 174 -51.39 13.62 -12.15
C GLU A 174 -50.80 12.26 -11.77
N ASP A 175 -50.64 11.38 -12.76
CA ASP A 175 -50.05 10.05 -12.64
C ASP A 175 -48.55 10.08 -12.36
N THR A 176 -47.82 11.05 -12.91
CA THR A 176 -46.40 11.28 -12.57
C THR A 176 -46.22 11.78 -11.14
N LYS A 177 -47.15 12.60 -10.63
CA LYS A 177 -47.11 13.04 -9.23
C LYS A 177 -47.36 11.87 -8.27
N LYS A 178 -48.38 11.06 -8.56
CA LYS A 178 -48.69 9.84 -7.80
C LYS A 178 -47.50 8.89 -7.76
N LEU A 179 -46.84 8.66 -8.91
CA LEU A 179 -45.68 7.78 -8.98
C LEU A 179 -44.48 8.29 -8.16
N ILE A 180 -44.26 9.61 -8.14
CA ILE A 180 -43.19 10.22 -7.34
C ILE A 180 -43.50 10.10 -5.84
N ASP A 181 -44.75 10.32 -5.44
CA ASP A 181 -45.14 10.22 -4.04
C ASP A 181 -45.14 8.77 -3.56
N GLU A 182 -45.55 7.81 -4.39
CA GLU A 182 -45.38 6.37 -4.12
C GLU A 182 -43.89 5.99 -3.93
N PHE A 183 -43.00 6.57 -4.73
CA PHE A 183 -41.56 6.35 -4.60
C PHE A 183 -40.98 6.93 -3.31
N LYS A 184 -41.44 8.12 -2.90
CA LYS A 184 -41.04 8.74 -1.62
C LYS A 184 -41.53 7.90 -0.46
N ASP A 185 -42.78 7.45 -0.49
CA ASP A 185 -43.37 6.61 0.54
C ASP A 185 -42.63 5.26 0.65
N ALA A 186 -42.26 4.66 -0.48
CA ALA A 186 -41.44 3.45 -0.50
C ALA A 186 -40.06 3.65 0.14
N LEU A 187 -39.41 4.79 -0.14
CA LEU A 187 -38.11 5.14 0.47
C LEU A 187 -38.23 5.41 1.97
N GLU A 188 -39.26 6.14 2.41
CA GLU A 188 -39.52 6.36 3.83
C GLU A 188 -39.79 5.04 4.56
N LYS A 189 -40.55 4.13 3.93
CA LYS A 189 -40.79 2.80 4.49
C LYS A 189 -39.50 2.00 4.66
N ILE A 190 -38.62 1.98 3.65
CA ILE A 190 -37.30 1.32 3.75
C ILE A 190 -36.47 1.93 4.89
N ARG A 191 -36.50 3.26 5.03
CA ARG A 191 -35.77 3.97 6.07
C ARG A 191 -36.32 3.65 7.47
N LEU A 192 -37.65 3.59 7.62
CA LEU A 192 -38.30 3.18 8.85
C LEU A 192 -37.97 1.74 9.23
N GLU A 193 -38.02 0.80 8.28
CA GLU A 193 -37.64 -0.60 8.52
C GLU A 193 -36.17 -0.73 8.97
N ALA A 194 -35.27 0.09 8.43
CA ALA A 194 -33.88 0.14 8.86
C ALA A 194 -33.75 0.64 10.32
N TYR A 195 -34.46 1.72 10.67
CA TYR A 195 -34.48 2.23 12.04
C TYR A 195 -35.11 1.24 13.03
N GLU A 196 -36.18 0.53 12.66
CA GLU A 196 -36.77 -0.52 13.51
C GLU A 196 -35.81 -1.68 13.74
N LYS A 197 -35.06 -2.10 12.71
CA LYS A 197 -34.01 -3.12 12.86
C LYS A 197 -32.88 -2.66 13.79
N GLU A 198 -32.51 -1.38 13.74
CA GLU A 198 -31.52 -0.82 14.67
C GLU A 198 -32.07 -0.73 16.11
N LEU A 199 -33.31 -0.27 16.27
CA LEU A 199 -33.95 -0.09 17.56
C LEU A 199 -34.15 -1.44 18.26
N THR A 200 -34.55 -2.48 17.53
CA THR A 200 -34.65 -3.85 18.07
C THR A 200 -33.30 -4.42 18.48
N LYS A 201 -32.22 -4.18 17.70
CA LYS A 201 -30.84 -4.57 18.11
C LYS A 201 -30.42 -3.85 19.38
N LYS A 202 -30.65 -2.54 19.48
CA LYS A 202 -30.32 -1.74 20.67
C LYS A 202 -31.12 -2.20 21.89
N LYS A 203 -32.42 -2.49 21.73
CA LYS A 203 -33.27 -2.99 22.82
C LYS A 203 -32.78 -4.33 23.37
N LYS A 204 -32.46 -5.29 22.49
CA LYS A 204 -31.83 -6.56 22.91
C LYS A 204 -30.52 -6.34 23.67
N ARG A 205 -29.70 -5.36 23.26
CA ARG A 205 -28.46 -5.05 23.96
C ARG A 205 -28.71 -4.46 25.35
N VAL A 206 -29.71 -3.59 25.49
CA VAL A 206 -30.13 -3.05 26.80
C VAL A 206 -30.64 -4.16 27.71
N ASP A 207 -31.47 -5.08 27.22
CA ASP A 207 -31.98 -6.20 28.00
C ASP A 207 -30.86 -7.13 28.48
N GLN A 208 -29.87 -7.41 27.61
CA GLN A 208 -28.66 -8.15 27.99
C GLN A 208 -27.92 -7.45 29.13
N LEU A 209 -27.62 -6.15 28.97
CA LEU A 209 -26.91 -5.37 29.98
C LEU A 209 -27.70 -5.28 31.30
N MET A 210 -29.02 -5.21 31.26
CA MET A 210 -29.85 -5.25 32.47
C MET A 210 -29.78 -6.61 33.16
N SER A 211 -29.79 -7.71 32.41
CA SER A 211 -29.66 -9.06 32.99
C SER A 211 -28.28 -9.28 33.61
N GLU A 212 -27.21 -8.79 32.96
CA GLU A 212 -25.85 -8.83 33.48
C GLU A 212 -25.71 -7.98 34.74
N ASN A 213 -26.23 -6.75 34.73
CA ASN A 213 -26.23 -5.89 35.92
C ASN A 213 -27.01 -6.52 37.09
N LYS A 214 -28.17 -7.13 36.83
CA LYS A 214 -28.93 -7.83 37.86
C LYS A 214 -28.11 -8.98 38.46
N ARG A 215 -27.49 -9.79 37.62
CA ARG A 215 -26.62 -10.89 38.06
C ARG A 215 -25.42 -10.41 38.86
N LEU A 216 -24.80 -9.28 38.46
CA LEU A 216 -23.71 -8.66 39.20
C LEU A 216 -24.19 -8.12 40.56
N LEU A 217 -25.39 -7.56 40.64
CA LEU A 217 -25.99 -7.12 41.91
C LEU A 217 -26.29 -8.29 42.84
N GLU A 218 -26.84 -9.39 42.32
CA GLU A 218 -27.05 -10.63 43.07
C GLU A 218 -25.71 -11.18 43.59
N LEU A 219 -24.69 -11.24 42.74
CA LEU A 219 -23.36 -11.73 43.11
C LEU A 219 -22.67 -10.80 44.12
N ASN A 220 -22.87 -9.48 44.01
CA ASN A 220 -22.42 -8.53 45.03
C ASN A 220 -23.16 -8.72 46.35
N HIS A 221 -24.47 -8.96 46.33
CA HIS A 221 -25.24 -9.26 47.54
C HIS A 221 -24.77 -10.57 48.19
N ASP A 222 -24.48 -11.61 47.42
CA ASP A 222 -23.95 -12.88 47.93
C ASP A 222 -22.54 -12.69 48.53
N LEU A 223 -21.68 -11.89 47.90
CA LEU A 223 -20.35 -11.59 48.41
C LEU A 223 -20.36 -10.70 49.68
N LEU A 224 -21.33 -9.80 49.80
CA LEU A 224 -21.50 -8.93 50.98
C LEU A 224 -22.27 -9.64 52.11
N GLY A 225 -23.24 -10.48 51.78
CA GLY A 225 -24.04 -11.27 52.71
C GLY A 225 -23.30 -12.51 53.23
N GLY A 226 -22.48 -13.16 52.41
CA GLY A 226 -21.64 -14.28 52.80
C GLY A 226 -20.50 -13.91 53.78
N LYS A 227 -20.16 -12.61 53.90
CA LYS A 227 -19.18 -12.14 54.89
C LYS A 227 -19.73 -12.01 56.32
N PHE A 228 -21.02 -12.25 56.54
CA PHE A 228 -21.64 -12.22 57.87
C PHE A 228 -21.96 -13.60 58.47
N HIS A 229 -21.61 -14.71 57.79
CA HIS A 229 -21.86 -16.07 58.31
C HIS A 229 -20.61 -16.90 58.62
N ASP A 230 -19.40 -16.39 58.36
CA ASP A 230 -18.14 -17.05 58.73
C ASP A 230 -17.43 -16.39 59.95
N ARG A 231 -18.18 -15.64 60.77
CA ARG A 231 -17.71 -15.13 62.06
C ARG A 231 -18.82 -15.22 63.11
N GLU A 232 -19.01 -16.41 63.66
CA GLU A 232 -19.24 -16.67 65.09
C GLU A 232 -19.24 -18.18 65.36
#